data_AF-A0A402A3F0-F1
#
_entry.id   AF-A0A402A3F0-F1
#
_cell.length_a   1.000
_cell.length_b   1.000
_cell.length_c   1.000
_cell.angle_alpha   90.00
_cell.angle_beta   90.00
_cell.angle_gamma   90.00
#
_symmetry.space_group_name_H-M   'P 1'
#
loop_
_entity.id
_entity.type
_entity.pdbx_description
1 polymer ?
#
loop_
_entity_poly.entity_id
_entity_poly.type
_entity_poly.pdbx_seq_one_letter_code
_entity_poly.pdbx_strand_id
1 'polypeptide(L)'
;MTVALYQQALTSLKALPQAEQLRQARREQCKAIFMRVQELSEQGWRGASIARMLGIHKKTVVKYAVAKHFLERRDLGHKLALYLPFLQTQWAAREHNTTSLYQTIRDQGYSGLETCVCQYITLLRKQVEPARRPRQ
;
A
#
# COMPACT_ATOMS: atom_id res chain seq x y z
N MET A 1 9.69 -5.62 -31.75
CA MET A 1 10.84 -5.63 -30.81
C MET A 1 10.61 -4.61 -29.68
N THR A 2 9.58 -4.82 -28.85
CA THR A 2 9.08 -3.84 -27.86
C THR A 2 9.07 -4.38 -26.42
N VAL A 3 9.79 -5.48 -26.17
CA VAL A 3 9.76 -6.19 -24.86
C VAL A 3 10.90 -5.74 -23.93
N ALA A 4 12.01 -5.21 -24.46
CA ALA A 4 13.18 -4.88 -23.64
C ALA A 4 13.04 -3.58 -22.82
N LEU A 5 12.31 -2.58 -23.32
CA LEU A 5 12.01 -1.34 -22.58
C LEU A 5 10.91 -1.53 -21.52
N TYR A 6 10.14 -2.62 -21.63
CA TYR A 6 9.07 -2.98 -20.70
C TYR A 6 9.62 -3.44 -19.34
N GLN A 7 10.74 -4.18 -19.33
CA GLN A 7 11.35 -4.65 -18.09
C GLN A 7 11.97 -3.52 -17.26
N GLN A 8 12.48 -2.48 -17.91
CA GLN A 8 13.16 -1.37 -17.24
C GLN A 8 12.19 -0.36 -16.63
N ALA A 9 11.06 -0.07 -17.32
CA ALA A 9 9.96 0.72 -16.75
C ALA A 9 9.26 0.01 -15.57
N LEU A 10 9.11 -1.32 -15.64
CA LEU A 10 8.66 -2.12 -14.50
C LEU A 10 9.67 -2.13 -13.35
N THR A 11 10.95 -1.90 -13.62
CA THR A 11 12.00 -1.87 -12.59
C THR A 11 12.12 -0.49 -11.93
N SER A 12 11.80 0.60 -12.62
CA SER A 12 11.69 1.93 -11.98
C SER A 12 10.41 2.10 -11.14
N LEU A 13 9.35 1.34 -11.44
CA LEU A 13 8.19 1.15 -10.54
C LEU A 13 8.51 0.26 -9.31
N LYS A 14 9.57 -0.56 -9.39
CA LYS A 14 10.19 -1.24 -8.23
C LYS A 14 11.05 -0.28 -7.38
N ALA A 15 10.65 0.98 -7.26
CA ALA A 15 11.02 1.84 -6.12
C ALA A 15 9.97 1.77 -4.97
N LEU A 16 8.96 0.89 -5.08
CA LEU A 16 8.10 0.46 -3.97
C LEU A 16 8.54 -0.81 -3.17
N PRO A 17 9.66 -1.52 -3.41
CA PRO A 17 10.07 -2.66 -2.61
C PRO A 17 10.40 -2.23 -1.20
N GLN A 18 10.98 -1.05 -0.98
CA GLN A 18 11.28 -0.60 0.37
C GLN A 18 9.99 -0.29 1.15
N ALA A 19 8.99 0.30 0.49
CA ALA A 19 7.68 0.55 1.11
C ALA A 19 6.87 -0.75 1.32
N GLU A 20 6.94 -1.71 0.39
CA GLU A 20 6.34 -3.04 0.51
C GLU A 20 7.02 -3.90 1.57
N GLN A 21 8.35 -3.90 1.61
CA GLN A 21 9.14 -4.59 2.63
C GLN A 21 8.91 -3.97 4.00
N LEU A 22 8.85 -2.64 4.12
CA LEU A 22 8.48 -1.99 5.38
C LEU A 22 7.04 -2.33 5.79
N ARG A 23 6.11 -2.49 4.83
CA ARG A 23 4.75 -2.97 5.11
C ARG A 23 4.75 -4.42 5.57
N GLN A 24 5.45 -5.31 4.87
CA GLN A 24 5.59 -6.72 5.24
C GLN A 24 6.25 -6.86 6.61
N ALA A 25 7.35 -6.17 6.86
CA ALA A 25 8.02 -6.14 8.15
C ALA A 25 7.09 -5.62 9.26
N ARG A 26 6.31 -4.56 9.01
CA ARG A 26 5.30 -4.08 9.97
C ARG A 26 4.20 -5.10 10.23
N ARG A 27 3.76 -5.83 9.19
CA ARG A 27 2.74 -6.90 9.31
C ARG A 27 3.28 -8.05 10.14
N GLU A 28 4.50 -8.51 9.86
CA GLU A 28 5.19 -9.55 10.59
C GLU A 28 5.41 -9.16 12.06
N GLN A 29 5.89 -7.94 12.31
CA GLN A 29 6.04 -7.40 13.67
C GLN A 29 4.70 -7.34 14.41
N CYS A 30 3.65 -6.83 13.76
CA CYS A 30 2.32 -6.76 14.38
C CYS A 30 1.76 -8.16 14.68
N LYS A 31 2.00 -9.14 13.80
CA LYS A 31 1.60 -10.53 13.98
C LYS A 31 2.36 -11.18 15.14
N ALA A 32 3.68 -10.97 15.22
CA ALA A 32 4.51 -11.47 16.32
C ALA A 32 4.07 -10.91 17.68
N ILE A 33 3.78 -9.61 17.76
CA ILE A 33 3.25 -8.97 18.98
C ILE A 33 1.89 -9.56 19.35
N PHE A 34 0.99 -9.76 18.38
CA PHE A 34 -0.32 -10.36 18.63
C PHE A 34 -0.21 -11.78 19.19
N MET A 35 0.60 -12.63 18.58
CA MET A 35 0.83 -14.00 19.06
C MET A 35 1.38 -14.00 20.48
N ARG A 36 2.35 -13.12 20.76
CA ARG A 36 2.95 -13.05 22.10
C ARG A 36 1.98 -12.55 23.17
N VAL A 37 1.08 -11.62 22.82
CA VAL A 37 -0.01 -11.19 23.72
C VAL A 37 -0.99 -12.34 23.99
N GLN A 38 -1.36 -13.12 22.97
CA GLN A 38 -2.25 -14.27 23.11
C GLN A 38 -1.63 -15.32 24.04
N GLU A 39 -0.39 -15.75 23.79
CA GLU A 39 0.32 -16.72 24.64
C GLU A 39 0.38 -16.28 26.11
N LEU A 40 0.73 -15.01 26.37
CA LEU A 40 0.81 -14.48 27.73
C LEU A 40 -0.58 -14.33 28.37
N SER A 41 -1.61 -14.03 27.59
CA SER A 41 -2.98 -13.96 28.08
C SER A 41 -3.52 -15.34 28.43
N GLU A 42 -3.23 -16.38 27.64
CA GLU A 42 -3.59 -17.78 27.91
C GLU A 42 -2.91 -18.31 29.18
N GLN A 43 -1.67 -17.88 29.43
CA GLN A 43 -0.95 -18.16 30.68
C GLN A 43 -1.50 -17.40 31.90
N GLY A 44 -2.54 -16.57 31.73
CA GLY A 44 -3.20 -15.84 32.83
C GLY A 44 -2.49 -14.55 33.27
N TRP A 45 -1.54 -14.04 32.48
CA TRP A 45 -0.86 -12.79 32.82
C TRP A 45 -1.79 -11.59 32.71
N ARG A 46 -1.67 -10.65 33.65
CA ARG A 46 -2.43 -9.39 33.62
C ARG A 46 -1.96 -8.51 32.48
N GLY A 47 -2.90 -7.88 31.77
CA GLY A 47 -2.60 -7.03 30.60
C GLY A 47 -1.62 -5.88 30.88
N ALA A 48 -1.55 -5.36 32.12
CA ALA A 48 -0.56 -4.35 32.51
C ALA A 48 0.88 -4.89 32.55
N SER A 49 1.06 -6.15 32.96
CA SER A 49 2.37 -6.82 32.98
C SER A 49 2.82 -7.14 31.55
N ILE A 50 1.90 -7.62 30.71
CA ILE A 50 2.14 -7.87 29.29
C ILE A 50 2.54 -6.57 28.56
N ALA A 51 1.87 -5.45 28.86
CA ALA A 51 2.20 -4.14 28.30
C ALA A 51 3.63 -3.70 28.62
N ARG A 52 4.08 -3.91 29.87
CA ARG A 52 5.46 -3.59 30.29
C ARG A 52 6.48 -4.50 29.63
N MET A 53 6.18 -5.80 29.52
CA MET A 53 7.09 -6.79 28.93
C MET A 53 7.28 -6.58 27.43
N LEU A 54 6.21 -6.20 26.71
CA LEU A 54 6.23 -6.02 25.26
C LEU A 54 6.45 -4.57 24.82
N GLY A 55 6.51 -3.61 25.76
CA GLY A 55 6.68 -2.19 25.46
C GLY A 55 5.51 -1.57 24.67
N ILE A 56 4.31 -2.17 24.73
CA ILE A 56 3.12 -1.71 24.00
C ILE A 56 2.08 -1.10 24.92
N HIS A 57 1.24 -0.23 24.36
CA HIS A 57 0.20 0.44 25.14
C HIS A 57 -0.85 -0.54 25.69
N LYS A 58 -1.26 -0.35 26.96
CA LYS A 58 -2.22 -1.23 27.66
C LYS A 58 -3.52 -1.50 26.89
N LYS A 59 -4.06 -0.50 26.18
CA LYS A 59 -5.28 -0.67 25.36
C LYS A 59 -5.06 -1.63 24.19
N THR A 60 -3.86 -1.66 23.61
CA THR A 60 -3.49 -2.59 22.54
C THR A 60 -3.44 -4.02 23.06
N VAL A 61 -2.88 -4.22 24.26
CA VAL A 61 -2.87 -5.53 24.92
C VAL A 61 -4.29 -6.04 25.15
N VAL A 62 -5.15 -5.23 25.77
CA VAL A 62 -6.56 -5.62 26.03
C VAL A 62 -7.28 -5.96 24.73
N LYS A 63 -7.08 -5.13 23.69
CA LYS A 63 -7.65 -5.38 22.36
C LYS A 63 -7.17 -6.72 21.78
N TYR A 64 -5.88 -7.03 21.89
CA TYR A 64 -5.29 -8.25 21.32
C TYR A 64 -5.59 -9.49 22.14
N ALA A 65 -5.72 -9.37 23.46
CA ALA A 65 -6.12 -10.47 24.35
C ALA A 65 -7.57 -10.93 24.09
N VAL A 66 -8.49 -9.97 23.84
CA VAL A 66 -9.91 -10.28 23.55
C VAL A 66 -10.14 -10.69 22.09
N ALA A 67 -9.29 -10.26 21.17
CA ALA A 67 -9.44 -10.58 19.75
C ALA A 67 -9.16 -12.06 19.48
N LYS A 68 -10.17 -12.80 19.01
CA LYS A 68 -10.05 -14.23 18.62
C LYS A 68 -9.13 -14.46 17.42
N HIS A 69 -9.00 -13.46 16.55
CA HIS A 69 -8.19 -13.53 15.35
C HIS A 69 -7.45 -12.22 15.12
N PHE A 70 -6.25 -12.31 14.54
CA PHE A 70 -5.49 -11.14 14.12
C PHE A 70 -6.24 -10.43 12.98
N LEU A 71 -6.89 -9.33 13.32
CA LEU A 71 -7.45 -8.43 12.31
C LEU A 71 -6.29 -7.59 11.77
N GLU A 72 -5.68 -8.09 10.70
CA GLU A 72 -4.72 -7.31 9.92
C GLU A 72 -5.38 -5.98 9.56
N ARG A 73 -4.72 -4.86 9.91
CA ARG A 73 -5.19 -3.54 9.50
C ARG A 73 -5.21 -3.55 7.97
N ARG A 74 -6.41 -3.53 7.37
CA ARG A 74 -6.55 -3.33 5.93
C ARG A 74 -5.82 -2.04 5.60
N ASP A 75 -4.77 -2.16 4.82
CA ASP A 75 -4.12 -1.03 4.20
C ASP A 75 -5.17 -0.33 3.32
N LEU A 76 -5.80 0.71 3.85
CA LEU A 76 -6.63 1.65 3.09
C LEU A 76 -5.82 2.32 1.97
N GLY A 77 -4.49 2.17 1.98
CA GLY A 77 -3.52 2.87 1.15
C GLY A 77 -3.57 2.55 -0.34
N HIS A 78 -4.31 1.55 -0.82
CA HIS A 78 -4.28 1.25 -2.24
C HIS A 78 -5.61 0.75 -2.80
N LYS A 79 -6.70 1.51 -2.55
CA LYS A 79 -7.89 1.44 -3.42
C LYS A 79 -7.52 1.58 -4.90
N LEU A 80 -6.47 2.36 -5.19
CA LEU A 80 -5.96 2.60 -6.54
C LEU A 80 -5.16 1.41 -7.10
N ALA A 81 -4.58 0.53 -6.25
CA ALA A 81 -3.75 -0.59 -6.73
C ALA A 81 -4.51 -1.54 -7.66
N LEU A 82 -5.79 -1.79 -7.35
CA LEU A 82 -6.66 -2.64 -8.15
C LEU A 82 -6.89 -2.09 -9.56
N TYR A 83 -6.78 -0.77 -9.74
CA TYR A 83 -7.04 -0.08 -11.01
C TYR A 83 -5.75 0.38 -11.72
N LEU A 84 -4.56 0.13 -11.17
CA LEU A 84 -3.28 0.48 -11.82
C LEU A 84 -3.12 -0.19 -13.20
N PRO A 85 -3.46 -1.47 -13.39
CA PRO A 85 -3.33 -2.10 -14.71
C PRO A 85 -4.18 -1.39 -15.76
N PHE A 86 -5.42 -1.03 -15.41
CA PHE A 86 -6.34 -0.28 -16.28
C PHE A 86 -5.79 1.10 -16.64
N LEU A 87 -5.30 1.85 -15.66
CA LEU A 87 -4.70 3.18 -15.87
C LEU A 87 -3.46 3.12 -16.78
N GLN A 88 -2.68 2.05 -16.70
CA GLN A 88 -1.50 1.84 -17.56
C GLN A 88 -1.86 1.46 -18.99
N THR A 89 -2.88 0.62 -19.20
CA THR A 89 -3.40 0.31 -20.55
C THR A 89 -3.88 1.59 -21.25
N GLN A 90 -4.61 2.44 -20.54
CA GLN A 90 -5.09 3.72 -21.07
C GLN A 90 -3.95 4.71 -21.33
N TRP A 91 -2.94 4.72 -20.46
CA TRP A 91 -1.71 5.49 -20.67
C TRP A 91 -0.96 5.06 -21.93
N ALA A 92 -0.87 3.75 -22.20
CA ALA A 92 -0.27 3.21 -23.43
C ALA A 92 -1.09 3.57 -24.69
N ALA A 93 -2.41 3.69 -24.56
CA ALA A 93 -3.31 4.17 -25.60
C ALA A 93 -3.24 5.70 -25.85
N ARG A 94 -2.34 6.41 -25.16
CA ARG A 94 -2.17 7.89 -25.18
C ARG A 94 -3.40 8.68 -24.72
N GLU A 95 -4.29 8.06 -23.98
CA GLU A 95 -5.42 8.76 -23.39
C GLU A 95 -4.95 9.42 -22.07
N HIS A 96 -4.75 10.74 -22.13
CA HIS A 96 -4.15 11.51 -21.03
C HIS A 96 -5.16 12.24 -20.15
N ASN A 97 -6.47 12.02 -20.37
CA ASN A 97 -7.52 12.71 -19.64
C ASN A 97 -7.77 12.01 -18.29
N THR A 98 -7.09 12.49 -17.25
CA THR A 98 -7.19 11.96 -15.89
C THR A 98 -8.61 11.98 -15.34
N THR A 99 -9.42 12.98 -15.68
CA THR A 99 -10.80 13.11 -15.20
C THR A 99 -11.69 12.04 -15.83
N SER A 100 -11.52 11.75 -17.13
CA SER A 100 -12.20 10.63 -17.78
C SER A 100 -11.79 9.29 -17.16
N LEU A 101 -10.50 9.08 -16.92
CA LEU A 101 -10.01 7.87 -16.28
C LEU A 101 -10.56 7.68 -14.87
N TYR A 102 -10.67 8.77 -14.10
CA TYR A 102 -11.25 8.76 -12.76
C TYR A 102 -12.74 8.40 -12.79
N GLN A 103 -13.51 8.95 -13.73
CA GLN A 103 -14.92 8.60 -13.89
C GLN A 103 -15.09 7.12 -14.23
N THR A 104 -14.32 6.60 -15.17
CA THR A 104 -14.39 5.18 -15.55
C THR A 104 -14.09 4.24 -14.40
N ILE A 105 -13.06 4.51 -13.59
CA ILE A 105 -12.77 3.66 -12.41
C ILE A 105 -13.80 3.86 -11.29
N ARG A 106 -14.39 5.06 -11.18
CA ARG A 106 -15.44 5.36 -10.20
C ARG A 106 -16.70 4.57 -10.50
N ASP A 107 -17.08 4.46 -11.77
CA ASP A 107 -18.21 3.64 -12.22
C ASP A 107 -17.96 2.14 -11.98
N GLN A 108 -16.70 1.71 -12.00
CA GLN A 108 -16.27 0.35 -11.63
C GLN A 108 -16.22 0.10 -10.11
N GLY A 109 -16.51 1.12 -9.28
CA GLY A 109 -16.55 0.99 -7.82
C GLY A 109 -15.35 1.57 -7.07
N TYR A 110 -14.52 2.39 -7.72
CA TYR A 110 -13.44 3.11 -7.05
C TYR A 110 -13.99 4.17 -6.08
N SER A 111 -13.69 3.99 -4.80
CA SER A 111 -14.10 4.88 -3.70
C SER A 111 -12.96 5.77 -3.19
N GLY A 112 -11.92 5.99 -3.99
CA GLY A 112 -10.82 6.89 -3.66
C GLY A 112 -11.00 8.28 -4.28
N LEU A 113 -10.08 9.18 -3.95
CA LEU A 113 -10.08 10.56 -4.45
C LEU A 113 -9.47 10.64 -5.85
N GLU A 114 -9.97 11.59 -6.66
CA GLU A 114 -9.41 11.92 -7.98
C GLU A 114 -7.95 12.35 -7.88
N THR A 115 -7.58 13.05 -6.80
CA THR A 115 -6.20 13.51 -6.54
C THR A 115 -5.18 12.37 -6.53
N CYS A 116 -5.56 11.18 -6.06
CA CYS A 116 -4.68 10.01 -6.11
C CYS A 116 -4.42 9.54 -7.54
N VAL A 117 -5.43 9.62 -8.42
CA VAL A 117 -5.30 9.28 -9.86
C VAL A 117 -4.41 10.33 -10.55
N CYS A 118 -4.65 11.62 -10.28
CA CYS A 118 -3.83 12.73 -10.79
C CYS A 118 -2.35 12.59 -10.41
N GLN A 119 -2.06 12.29 -9.14
CA GLN A 119 -0.69 12.06 -8.68
C GLN A 119 -0.05 10.87 -9.40
N TYR A 120 -0.80 9.79 -9.59
CA TYR A 120 -0.31 8.60 -10.29
C TYR A 120 0.01 8.87 -11.77
N ILE A 121 -0.89 9.50 -12.51
CA ILE A 121 -0.66 9.89 -13.92
C ILE A 121 0.49 10.90 -14.03
N THR A 122 0.61 11.84 -13.09
CA THR A 122 1.74 12.79 -13.05
C THR A 122 3.07 12.08 -12.82
N LEU A 123 3.10 11.05 -11.97
CA LEU A 123 4.26 10.22 -11.74
C LEU A 123 4.62 9.39 -12.98
N LEU A 124 3.63 8.86 -13.72
CA LEU A 124 3.86 8.19 -15.01
C LEU A 124 4.44 9.15 -16.07
N ARG A 125 3.94 10.40 -16.16
CA ARG A 125 4.51 11.45 -17.02
C ARG A 125 5.98 11.70 -16.74
N LYS A 126 6.33 11.84 -15.46
CA LYS A 126 7.72 12.08 -15.03
C LYS A 126 8.65 10.90 -15.33
N GLN A 127 8.13 9.67 -15.37
CA GLN A 127 8.92 8.48 -15.68
C GLN A 127 9.10 8.25 -17.19
N VAL A 128 8.13 8.66 -18.02
CA VAL A 128 8.17 8.50 -19.49
C VAL A 128 8.92 9.64 -20.18
N GLU A 129 9.13 10.79 -19.53
CA GLU A 129 10.10 11.80 -19.97
C GLU A 129 11.46 11.70 -19.24
N PRO A 130 12.32 10.70 -19.49
CA PRO A 130 13.73 10.89 -19.26
C PRO A 130 14.24 11.80 -20.39
N ALA A 131 14.50 13.06 -20.07
CA ALA A 131 15.12 14.06 -20.95
C ALA A 131 14.27 14.62 -22.11
N ARG A 132 13.35 15.54 -21.81
CA ARG A 132 13.29 16.75 -22.65
C ARG A 132 14.30 17.74 -22.09
N ARG A 133 15.41 17.89 -22.85
CA ARG A 133 16.47 18.87 -22.60
C ARG A 133 15.88 20.23 -22.22
N PRO A 134 16.55 21.01 -21.34
CA PRO A 134 16.18 22.41 -21.13
C PRO A 134 16.13 23.12 -22.48
N ARG A 135 15.08 23.91 -22.70
CA ARG A 135 14.95 24.84 -23.83
C ARG A 135 16.22 25.71 -23.86
N GLN A 136 16.93 25.68 -24.99
CA GLN A 136 17.83 26.77 -25.38
C GLN A 136 17.03 28.05 -25.61
#